data_AF-A0A1Y3E319-F1
#
_entry.id   AF-A0A1Y3E319-F1
#
_cell.length_a   1.000
_cell.length_b   1.000
_cell.length_c   1.000
_cell.angle_alpha   90.00
_cell.angle_beta   90.00
_cell.angle_gamma   90.00
#
_symmetry.space_group_name_H-M   'P 1'
#
loop_
_entity.id
_entity.type
_entity.pdbx_description
1 polymer ?
#
loop_
_entity_poly.entity_id
_entity_poly.type
_entity_poly.pdbx_seq_one_letter_code
_entity_poly.pdbx_strand_id
1 'polypeptide(L)'
;MECGCHFTSKIEGMFKDMQLSATINENIRNMRDAHPEFALPIDFSASVLTTGFWPTHGSAIRCILPSAANEAFEKFKHFYLNSHSGRILNLQPQLGTADLHAEFYPHSSSSSSNPKQKKHKHILCVSTYQMCILMLFNKSNQYTYKEIVEQTAIPEKDLKRALLSLIFGKSTQQVLCRESKGAATTGDRLPVLHEEDVFRVNEEFSSRLFRVKIQTLLAKGETVPEQRETRGKIEEERKLEVEAAIVRIMKSRQRLGHTVLLNEIVNQLKHRFMPSPIMIKKRIEGLIERDYLSRDPSDYNMYTYVA
;
A
#
# COMPACT_ATOMS: atom_id res chain seq x y z
N MET A 1 3.89 26.30 -19.56
CA MET A 1 3.58 25.76 -18.21
C MET A 1 4.71 24.80 -17.87
N GLU A 2 5.86 25.34 -17.48
CA GLU A 2 7.05 24.54 -17.20
C GLU A 2 7.07 24.22 -15.70
N CYS A 3 6.69 22.99 -15.34
CA CYS A 3 6.89 22.51 -13.98
C CYS A 3 8.39 22.30 -13.77
N GLY A 4 9.02 23.04 -12.86
CA GLY A 4 10.47 22.96 -12.63
C GLY A 4 10.94 21.57 -12.20
N CYS A 5 12.23 21.27 -12.40
CA CYS A 5 12.87 19.96 -12.15
C CYS A 5 12.58 19.31 -10.79
N HIS A 6 12.33 20.12 -9.75
CA HIS A 6 11.95 19.59 -8.44
C HIS A 6 10.55 18.95 -8.40
N PHE A 7 9.63 19.39 -9.26
CA PHE A 7 8.25 18.90 -9.31
C PHE A 7 8.16 17.49 -9.92
N THR A 8 8.97 17.19 -10.92
CA THR A 8 8.97 15.88 -11.60
C THR A 8 9.91 14.86 -10.95
N SER A 9 10.84 15.30 -10.10
CA SER A 9 11.87 14.44 -9.48
C SER A 9 11.33 13.16 -8.83
N LYS A 10 10.22 13.24 -8.08
CA LYS A 10 9.57 12.06 -7.47
C LYS A 10 9.05 11.10 -8.53
N ILE A 11 8.37 11.61 -9.57
CA ILE A 11 7.81 10.81 -10.68
C ILE A 11 8.93 10.14 -11.49
N GLU A 12 9.99 10.88 -11.80
CA GLU A 12 11.18 10.33 -12.47
C GLU A 12 11.82 9.22 -11.63
N GLY A 13 11.89 9.41 -10.30
CA GLY A 13 12.32 8.38 -9.36
C GLY A 13 11.45 7.12 -9.43
N MET A 14 10.12 7.27 -9.51
CA MET A 14 9.20 6.14 -9.67
C MET A 14 9.47 5.34 -10.97
N PHE A 15 9.68 6.02 -12.10
CA PHE A 15 10.01 5.33 -13.35
C PHE A 15 11.35 4.57 -13.28
N LYS A 16 12.36 5.17 -12.65
CA LYS A 16 13.66 4.52 -12.43
C LYS A 16 13.52 3.27 -11.55
N ASP A 17 12.74 3.35 -10.47
CA ASP A 17 12.47 2.19 -9.61
C ASP A 17 11.81 1.04 -10.38
N MET A 18 10.88 1.34 -11.29
CA MET A 18 10.23 0.31 -12.13
C MET A 18 11.22 -0.39 -13.06
N GLN A 19 12.10 0.37 -13.72
CA GLN A 19 13.12 -0.18 -14.60
C GLN A 19 14.13 -1.02 -13.82
N LEU A 20 14.62 -0.52 -12.69
CA LEU A 20 15.56 -1.23 -11.83
C LEU A 20 14.94 -2.53 -11.29
N SER A 21 13.66 -2.50 -10.91
CA SER A 21 12.93 -3.68 -10.46
C SER A 21 12.86 -4.76 -11.54
N ALA A 22 12.66 -4.39 -12.81
CA ALA A 22 12.67 -5.35 -13.91
C ALA A 22 14.03 -6.06 -14.03
N THR A 23 15.13 -5.29 -13.97
CA THR A 23 16.49 -5.84 -13.99
C THR A 23 16.78 -6.74 -12.79
N ILE A 24 16.33 -6.37 -11.58
CA ILE A 24 16.49 -7.20 -10.38
C ILE A 24 15.76 -8.54 -10.55
N ASN A 25 14.54 -8.52 -11.09
CA ASN A 25 13.76 -9.74 -11.33
C ASN A 25 14.36 -10.64 -12.42
N GLU A 26 15.04 -10.05 -13.41
CA GLU A 26 15.80 -10.82 -14.40
C GLU A 26 17.03 -11.47 -13.76
N ASN A 27 17.78 -10.71 -12.96
CA ASN A 27 18.98 -11.21 -12.29
C ASN A 27 18.69 -12.38 -11.35
N ILE A 28 17.61 -12.32 -10.55
CA ILE A 28 17.25 -13.44 -9.67
C ILE A 28 16.78 -14.67 -10.47
N ARG A 29 16.13 -14.47 -11.62
CA ARG A 29 15.71 -15.54 -12.52
C ARG A 29 16.93 -16.24 -13.15
N ASN A 30 17.92 -15.46 -13.59
CA ASN A 30 19.17 -15.99 -14.13
C ASN A 30 19.99 -16.72 -13.06
N MET A 31 20.06 -16.17 -11.84
CA MET A 31 20.70 -16.83 -10.69
C MET A 31 20.05 -18.18 -10.38
N ARG A 32 18.71 -18.24 -10.38
CA ARG A 32 17.96 -19.49 -10.20
C ARG A 32 18.33 -20.52 -11.26
N ASP A 33 18.39 -20.11 -12.53
CA ASP A 33 18.64 -21.03 -13.63
C ASP A 33 20.10 -21.55 -13.63
N ALA A 34 21.05 -20.74 -13.15
CA ALA A 34 22.44 -21.12 -12.97
C ALA A 34 22.68 -21.97 -11.71
N HIS A 35 21.89 -21.76 -10.65
CA HIS A 35 22.05 -22.37 -9.34
C HIS A 35 20.71 -22.90 -8.80
N PRO A 36 20.31 -24.14 -9.19
CA PRO A 36 19.05 -24.74 -8.80
C PRO A 36 18.81 -24.84 -7.28
N GLU A 37 19.88 -24.86 -6.48
CA GLU A 37 19.82 -24.84 -5.01
C GLU A 37 19.18 -23.56 -4.45
N PHE A 38 19.19 -22.46 -5.22
CA PHE A 38 18.52 -21.20 -4.87
C PHE A 38 17.12 -21.07 -5.48
N ALA A 39 16.55 -22.17 -5.98
CA ALA A 39 15.19 -22.16 -6.51
C ALA A 39 14.18 -21.62 -5.50
N LEU A 40 13.32 -20.72 -5.98
CA LEU A 40 12.20 -20.20 -5.23
C LEU A 40 11.08 -21.24 -5.23
N PRO A 41 10.33 -21.40 -4.12
CA PRO A 41 9.26 -22.39 -4.02
C PRO A 41 8.05 -22.06 -4.91
N ILE A 42 7.97 -20.83 -5.43
CA ILE A 42 6.93 -20.33 -6.33
C ILE A 42 7.55 -19.37 -7.35
N ASP A 43 6.86 -19.14 -8.47
CA ASP A 43 7.21 -18.02 -9.37
C ASP A 43 6.93 -16.70 -8.64
N PHE A 44 8.00 -15.93 -8.43
CA PHE A 44 7.99 -14.74 -7.60
C PHE A 44 8.69 -13.60 -8.33
N SER A 45 8.08 -12.43 -8.27
CA SER A 45 8.64 -11.18 -8.76
C SER A 45 8.32 -10.06 -7.78
N ALA A 46 9.25 -9.13 -7.59
CA ALA A 46 9.06 -8.00 -6.70
C ALA A 46 9.36 -6.68 -7.40
N SER A 47 8.57 -5.66 -7.09
CA SER A 47 8.87 -4.27 -7.42
C SER A 47 9.49 -3.61 -6.19
N VAL A 48 10.75 -3.22 -6.28
CA VAL A 48 11.48 -2.55 -5.20
C VAL A 48 11.31 -1.04 -5.36
N LEU A 49 10.66 -0.41 -4.38
CA LEU A 49 10.24 0.98 -4.45
C LEU A 49 11.02 1.82 -3.43
N THR A 50 11.58 2.94 -3.88
CA THR A 50 12.33 3.85 -3.01
C THR A 50 11.39 4.69 -2.15
N THR A 51 11.54 4.62 -0.83
CA THR A 51 10.79 5.46 0.11
C THR A 51 11.03 6.95 -0.19
N GLY A 52 9.96 7.74 -0.28
CA GLY A 52 10.03 9.18 -0.58
C GLY A 52 9.70 9.55 -2.03
N PHE A 53 9.82 8.60 -2.98
CA PHE A 53 9.31 8.78 -4.34
C PHE A 53 7.87 8.32 -4.50
N TRP A 54 7.48 7.25 -3.79
CA TRP A 54 6.16 6.66 -3.88
C TRP A 54 5.23 7.12 -2.74
N PRO A 55 3.93 7.30 -3.01
CA PRO A 55 2.93 7.60 -1.98
C PRO A 55 2.55 6.33 -1.21
N THR A 56 3.51 5.71 -0.54
CA THR A 56 3.27 4.51 0.28
C THR A 56 3.13 4.90 1.75
N HIS A 57 2.24 4.20 2.46
CA HIS A 57 2.16 4.34 3.92
C HIS A 57 3.45 3.77 4.52
N GLY A 58 4.18 4.59 5.28
CA GLY A 58 5.54 4.29 5.74
C GLY A 58 5.64 3.23 6.85
N SER A 59 4.53 2.64 7.28
CA SER A 59 4.54 1.57 8.29
C SER A 59 4.52 0.19 7.65
N ALA A 60 5.31 -0.73 8.21
CA ALA A 60 5.20 -2.14 7.88
C ALA A 60 3.79 -2.62 8.26
N ILE A 61 3.03 -3.11 7.28
CA ILE A 61 1.70 -3.64 7.54
C ILE A 61 1.83 -5.08 8.03
N ARG A 62 1.15 -5.40 9.13
CA ARG A 62 1.10 -6.75 9.66
C ARG A 62 0.31 -7.63 8.70
N CYS A 63 0.94 -8.71 8.23
CA CYS A 63 0.29 -9.77 7.46
C CYS A 63 1.19 -11.02 7.55
N ILE A 64 0.59 -12.14 7.94
CA ILE A 64 1.26 -13.45 7.98
C ILE A 64 1.08 -14.08 6.59
N LEU A 65 2.18 -14.18 5.85
CA LEU A 65 2.17 -14.79 4.53
C LEU A 65 2.12 -16.33 4.62
N PRO A 66 1.50 -17.01 3.64
CA PRO A 66 1.65 -18.45 3.46
C PRO A 66 3.12 -18.86 3.33
N SER A 67 3.48 -20.03 3.86
CA SER A 67 4.87 -20.50 3.98
C SER A 67 5.68 -20.35 2.69
N ALA A 68 5.14 -20.80 1.55
CA ALA A 68 5.84 -20.73 0.27
C ALA A 68 6.08 -19.28 -0.20
N ALA A 69 5.11 -18.39 0.01
CA ALA A 69 5.25 -16.97 -0.32
C ALA A 69 6.26 -16.27 0.60
N ASN A 70 6.25 -16.61 1.89
CA ASN A 70 7.21 -16.08 2.86
C ASN A 70 8.64 -16.52 2.54
N GLU A 71 8.84 -17.81 2.25
CA GLU A 71 10.15 -18.34 1.88
C GLU A 71 10.67 -17.70 0.58
N ALA A 72 9.82 -17.53 -0.43
CA ALA A 72 10.21 -16.84 -1.66
C ALA A 72 10.64 -15.38 -1.39
N PHE A 73 9.89 -14.67 -0.54
CA PHE A 73 10.24 -13.31 -0.14
C PHE A 73 11.56 -13.23 0.64
N GLU A 74 11.79 -14.11 1.61
CA GLU A 74 13.04 -14.10 2.39
C GLU A 74 14.27 -14.45 1.52
N LYS A 75 14.13 -15.41 0.59
CA LYS A 75 15.18 -15.69 -0.41
C LYS A 75 15.46 -14.49 -1.31
N PHE A 76 14.42 -13.82 -1.81
CA PHE A 76 14.56 -12.58 -2.58
C PHE A 76 15.23 -11.47 -1.77
N LYS A 77 14.81 -11.28 -0.52
CA LYS A 77 15.34 -10.25 0.38
C LYS A 77 16.82 -10.47 0.65
N HIS A 78 17.24 -11.71 0.92
CA HIS A 78 18.64 -12.06 1.08
C HIS A 78 19.45 -11.74 -0.20
N PHE A 79 18.95 -12.17 -1.37
CA PHE A 79 19.56 -11.86 -2.66
C PHE A 79 19.74 -10.34 -2.86
N TYR A 80 18.69 -9.55 -2.60
CA TYR A 80 18.72 -8.11 -2.79
C TYR A 80 19.71 -7.41 -1.86
N LEU A 81 19.71 -7.76 -0.57
CA LEU A 81 20.54 -7.12 0.45
C LEU A 81 22.02 -7.46 0.32
N ASN A 82 22.37 -8.61 -0.25
CA ASN A 82 23.76 -8.95 -0.56
C ASN A 82 24.36 -8.00 -1.60
N SER A 83 23.57 -7.54 -2.57
CA SER A 83 24.01 -6.58 -3.58
C SER A 83 23.79 -5.11 -3.18
N HIS A 84 22.99 -4.86 -2.14
CA HIS A 84 22.60 -3.52 -1.69
C HIS A 84 22.74 -3.39 -0.17
N SER A 85 23.99 -3.42 0.29
CA SER A 85 24.33 -3.30 1.72
C SER A 85 23.85 -1.96 2.31
N GLY A 86 23.45 -1.98 3.58
CA GLY A 86 22.95 -0.81 4.30
C GLY A 86 21.50 -0.42 4.00
N ARG A 87 20.78 -1.18 3.15
CA ARG A 87 19.34 -0.98 2.91
C ARG A 87 18.48 -1.84 3.84
N ILE A 88 17.24 -1.39 4.04
CA ILE A 88 16.19 -2.16 4.73
C ILE A 88 15.04 -2.35 3.74
N LEU A 89 14.56 -3.59 3.61
CA LEU A 89 13.39 -3.92 2.80
C LEU A 89 12.17 -4.15 3.69
N ASN A 90 11.11 -3.41 3.44
CA ASN A 90 9.80 -3.58 4.07
C ASN A 90 8.79 -4.04 3.01
N LEU A 91 8.22 -5.23 3.21
CA LEU A 91 7.20 -5.74 2.31
C LEU A 91 5.89 -4.96 2.47
N GLN A 92 5.17 -4.74 1.36
CA GLN A 92 3.88 -4.06 1.31
C GLN A 92 2.81 -4.99 0.71
N PRO A 93 2.25 -5.94 1.49
CA PRO A 93 1.32 -6.96 1.01
C PRO A 93 0.05 -6.39 0.35
N GLN A 94 -0.41 -5.23 0.80
CA GLN A 94 -1.59 -4.55 0.25
C GLN A 94 -1.45 -4.13 -1.22
N LEU A 95 -0.21 -4.03 -1.74
CA LEU A 95 0.07 -3.66 -3.12
C LEU A 95 0.32 -4.88 -4.02
N GLY A 96 0.37 -6.09 -3.43
CA GLY A 96 0.70 -7.31 -4.13
C GLY A 96 -0.50 -8.04 -4.72
N THR A 97 -0.20 -8.90 -5.68
CA THR A 97 -1.15 -9.85 -6.28
C THR A 97 -0.54 -11.25 -6.36
N ALA A 98 -1.39 -12.26 -6.49
CA ALA A 98 -0.98 -13.64 -6.66
C ALA A 98 -1.93 -14.37 -7.64
N ASP A 99 -1.39 -15.36 -8.32
CA ASP A 99 -2.15 -16.33 -9.09
C ASP A 99 -2.22 -17.65 -8.32
N LEU A 100 -3.44 -18.09 -8.00
CA LEU A 100 -3.67 -19.35 -7.30
C LEU A 100 -4.27 -20.39 -8.22
N HIS A 101 -3.62 -21.56 -8.30
CA HIS A 101 -4.22 -22.73 -8.92
C HIS A 101 -5.22 -23.34 -7.94
N ALA A 102 -6.51 -23.26 -8.28
CA ALA A 102 -7.61 -23.75 -7.46
C ALA A 102 -8.27 -24.97 -8.12
N GLU A 103 -8.55 -26.00 -7.32
CA GLU A 103 -9.37 -27.15 -7.69
C GLU A 103 -10.64 -27.16 -6.83
N PHE A 104 -11.81 -27.24 -7.47
CA PHE A 104 -13.12 -27.32 -6.82
C PHE A 104 -13.78 -28.66 -7.12
N TYR A 105 -14.51 -29.20 -6.14
CA TYR A 105 -15.10 -30.53 -6.18
C TYR A 105 -16.63 -30.46 -5.99
N PRO A 106 -17.37 -29.95 -7.00
CA PRO A 106 -18.82 -29.82 -6.89
C PRO A 106 -19.49 -31.16 -6.59
N HIS A 107 -20.57 -31.12 -5.80
CA HIS A 107 -21.35 -32.31 -5.50
C HIS A 107 -22.00 -32.84 -6.80
N SER A 108 -21.81 -34.13 -7.09
CA SER A 108 -22.50 -34.77 -8.20
C SER A 108 -23.98 -34.92 -7.81
N SER A 109 -24.86 -34.22 -8.52
CA SER A 109 -26.30 -34.50 -8.45
C SER A 109 -26.55 -35.92 -8.95
N SER A 110 -26.88 -36.82 -8.01
CA SER A 110 -27.59 -38.11 -8.15
C SER A 110 -27.50 -38.90 -9.48
N SER A 111 -27.12 -40.17 -9.35
CA SER A 111 -27.55 -41.31 -10.18
C SER A 111 -26.73 -41.71 -11.40
N SER A 112 -25.50 -41.23 -11.58
CA SER A 112 -24.60 -41.75 -12.62
C SER A 112 -23.46 -42.56 -12.00
N SER A 113 -23.41 -43.85 -12.31
CA SER A 113 -22.40 -44.85 -11.93
C SER A 113 -21.00 -44.59 -12.51
N ASN A 114 -20.61 -43.32 -12.70
CA ASN A 114 -19.30 -42.92 -13.20
C ASN A 114 -18.45 -42.36 -12.05
N PRO A 115 -17.38 -43.06 -11.61
CA PRO A 115 -16.58 -42.70 -10.44
C PRO A 115 -15.64 -41.50 -10.63
N LYS A 116 -15.75 -40.73 -11.73
CA LYS A 116 -14.92 -39.54 -11.97
C LYS A 116 -15.70 -38.29 -11.58
N GLN A 117 -15.58 -37.88 -10.32
CA GLN A 117 -16.06 -36.56 -9.87
C GLN A 117 -15.44 -35.48 -10.77
N LYS A 118 -16.29 -34.69 -11.43
CA LYS A 118 -15.83 -33.66 -12.36
C LYS A 118 -15.23 -32.50 -11.55
N LYS A 119 -13.90 -32.49 -11.44
CA LYS A 119 -13.17 -31.37 -10.83
C LYS A 119 -13.15 -30.16 -11.74
N HIS A 120 -13.41 -28.99 -11.18
CA HIS A 120 -13.24 -27.71 -11.87
C HIS A 120 -11.89 -27.13 -11.49
N LYS A 121 -11.09 -26.76 -12.49
CA LYS A 121 -9.77 -26.16 -12.28
C LYS A 121 -9.76 -24.72 -12.78
N HIS A 122 -9.28 -23.80 -11.96
CA HIS A 122 -9.16 -22.39 -12.30
C HIS A 122 -7.83 -21.81 -11.82
N ILE A 123 -7.37 -20.74 -12.48
CA ILE A 123 -6.35 -19.84 -11.94
C ILE A 123 -7.07 -18.61 -11.41
N LEU A 124 -7.03 -18.40 -10.10
CA LEU A 124 -7.60 -17.23 -9.45
C LEU A 124 -6.54 -16.13 -9.36
N CYS A 125 -6.75 -15.02 -10.06
CA CYS A 125 -5.94 -13.82 -9.91
C CYS A 125 -6.50 -12.99 -8.75
N VAL A 126 -5.76 -12.92 -7.66
CA VAL A 126 -6.20 -12.36 -6.38
C VAL A 126 -5.19 -11.35 -5.84
N SER A 127 -5.60 -10.50 -4.90
CA SER A 127 -4.67 -9.71 -4.09
C SER A 127 -3.92 -10.61 -3.10
N THR A 128 -2.78 -10.15 -2.59
CA THR A 128 -2.02 -10.91 -1.57
C THR A 128 -2.85 -11.20 -0.33
N TYR A 129 -3.73 -10.28 0.10
CA TYR A 129 -4.65 -10.54 1.23
C TYR A 129 -5.67 -11.63 0.93
N GLN A 130 -6.29 -11.60 -0.24
CA GLN A 130 -7.18 -12.68 -0.68
C GLN A 130 -6.43 -14.02 -0.75
N MET A 131 -5.19 -14.03 -1.24
CA MET A 131 -4.33 -15.23 -1.21
C MET A 131 -4.12 -15.75 0.22
N CYS A 132 -3.75 -14.88 1.16
CA CYS A 132 -3.51 -15.27 2.55
C CYS A 132 -4.76 -15.93 3.16
N ILE A 133 -5.95 -15.37 2.88
CA ILE A 133 -7.23 -15.93 3.33
C ILE A 133 -7.49 -17.31 2.68
N LEU A 134 -7.42 -17.39 1.35
CA LEU A 134 -7.75 -18.62 0.62
C LEU A 134 -6.82 -19.79 0.99
N MET A 135 -5.54 -19.51 1.24
CA MET A 135 -4.58 -20.54 1.62
C MET A 135 -4.86 -21.17 2.99
N LEU A 136 -5.63 -20.52 3.88
CA LEU A 136 -6.07 -21.13 5.15
C LEU A 136 -6.93 -22.37 4.92
N PHE A 137 -7.75 -22.36 3.87
CA PHE A 137 -8.71 -23.42 3.59
C PHE A 137 -8.08 -24.73 3.14
N ASN A 138 -6.77 -24.74 2.85
CA ASN A 138 -6.00 -25.97 2.64
C ASN A 138 -5.69 -26.71 3.96
N LYS A 139 -5.88 -26.07 5.13
CA LYS A 139 -5.65 -26.67 6.45
C LYS A 139 -6.95 -27.09 7.16
N SER A 140 -8.04 -26.36 6.92
CA SER A 140 -9.37 -26.62 7.50
C SER A 140 -10.45 -26.14 6.54
N ASN A 141 -11.57 -26.85 6.49
CA ASN A 141 -12.67 -26.54 5.57
C ASN A 141 -13.52 -25.34 5.99
N GLN A 142 -13.34 -24.85 7.22
CA GLN A 142 -14.09 -23.73 7.77
C GLN A 142 -13.25 -22.87 8.71
N TYR A 143 -13.52 -21.58 8.73
CA TYR A 143 -12.97 -20.62 9.68
C TYR A 143 -14.00 -19.56 10.03
N THR A 144 -13.99 -19.09 11.26
CA THR A 144 -14.69 -17.88 11.69
C THR A 144 -13.96 -16.63 11.22
N TYR A 145 -14.66 -15.49 11.15
CA TYR A 145 -14.02 -14.20 10.87
C TYR A 145 -12.86 -13.93 11.84
N LYS A 146 -13.07 -14.20 13.14
CA LYS A 146 -12.07 -14.00 14.19
C LYS A 146 -10.80 -14.84 13.97
N GLU A 147 -10.95 -16.12 13.65
CA GLU A 147 -9.81 -17.00 13.37
C GLU A 147 -9.03 -16.53 12.13
N ILE A 148 -9.71 -16.02 11.11
CA ILE A 148 -9.05 -15.47 9.91
C ILE A 148 -8.23 -14.22 10.28
N VAL A 149 -8.75 -13.33 11.15
CA VAL A 149 -7.98 -12.18 11.66
C VAL A 149 -6.72 -12.66 12.36
N GLU A 150 -6.85 -13.60 13.29
CA GLU A 150 -5.73 -14.10 14.10
C GLU A 150 -4.66 -14.80 13.25
N GLN A 151 -5.06 -15.65 12.29
CA GLN A 151 -4.12 -16.42 11.49
C GLN A 151 -3.46 -15.62 10.37
N THR A 152 -4.11 -14.58 9.85
CA THR A 152 -3.54 -13.77 8.76
C THR A 152 -2.92 -12.47 9.25
N ALA A 153 -3.27 -12.01 10.45
CA ALA A 153 -2.90 -10.70 11.02
C ALA A 153 -3.20 -9.50 10.11
N ILE A 154 -4.07 -9.65 9.11
CA ILE A 154 -4.45 -8.56 8.19
C ILE A 154 -5.27 -7.51 8.96
N PRO A 155 -5.03 -6.21 8.75
CA PRO A 155 -5.85 -5.17 9.36
C PRO A 155 -7.33 -5.35 9.02
N GLU A 156 -8.21 -5.29 10.02
CA GLU A 156 -9.64 -5.61 9.85
C GLU A 156 -10.32 -4.88 8.70
N LYS A 157 -9.98 -3.61 8.47
CA LYS A 157 -10.52 -2.80 7.37
C LYS A 157 -10.24 -3.45 6.01
N ASP A 158 -9.03 -3.95 5.83
CA ASP A 158 -8.59 -4.58 4.59
C ASP A 158 -9.05 -6.03 4.51
N LEU A 159 -9.07 -6.74 5.65
CA LEU A 159 -9.61 -8.09 5.74
C LEU A 159 -11.09 -8.12 5.35
N LYS A 160 -11.90 -7.19 5.88
CA LYS A 160 -13.32 -7.06 5.52
C LYS A 160 -13.49 -6.89 4.01
N ARG A 161 -12.69 -6.01 3.37
CA ARG A 161 -12.74 -5.80 1.92
C ARG A 161 -12.36 -7.05 1.13
N ALA A 162 -11.29 -7.73 1.55
CA ALA A 162 -10.83 -8.95 0.91
C ALA A 162 -11.86 -10.08 1.04
N LEU A 163 -12.41 -10.32 2.23
CA LEU A 163 -13.47 -11.32 2.44
C LEU A 163 -14.74 -11.00 1.65
N LEU A 164 -15.16 -9.73 1.66
CA LEU A 164 -16.35 -9.31 0.91
C LEU A 164 -16.18 -9.55 -0.60
N SER A 165 -15.01 -9.30 -1.18
CA SER A 165 -14.75 -9.65 -2.58
C SER A 165 -14.75 -11.15 -2.89
N LEU A 166 -14.61 -12.01 -1.87
CA LEU A 166 -14.60 -13.47 -2.02
C LEU A 166 -15.99 -14.09 -1.82
N ILE A 167 -16.90 -13.42 -1.10
CA ILE A 167 -18.26 -13.93 -0.78
C ILE A 167 -19.38 -13.19 -1.52
N PHE A 168 -19.15 -11.95 -1.95
CA PHE A 168 -20.18 -11.06 -2.47
C PHE A 168 -19.88 -10.69 -3.93
N GLY A 169 -20.90 -10.81 -4.79
CA GLY A 169 -20.79 -10.53 -6.22
C GLY A 169 -21.53 -11.57 -7.06
N LYS A 170 -21.11 -11.72 -8.32
CA LYS A 170 -21.65 -12.76 -9.21
C LYS A 170 -21.19 -14.14 -8.72
N SER A 171 -21.99 -15.18 -8.94
CA SER A 171 -21.62 -16.57 -8.60
C SER A 171 -20.26 -17.01 -9.16
N THR A 172 -19.86 -16.44 -10.30
CA THR A 172 -18.53 -16.63 -10.92
C THR A 172 -17.35 -15.98 -10.17
N GLN A 173 -17.61 -15.29 -9.06
CA GLN A 173 -16.63 -14.61 -8.20
C GLN A 173 -16.75 -15.02 -6.72
N GLN A 174 -17.82 -15.71 -6.34
CA GLN A 174 -18.07 -16.17 -4.98
C GLN A 174 -17.27 -17.45 -4.70
N VAL A 175 -15.98 -17.30 -4.42
CA VAL A 175 -15.08 -18.41 -4.10
C VAL A 175 -15.34 -18.96 -2.70
N LEU A 176 -15.88 -18.14 -1.80
CA LEU A 176 -16.24 -18.52 -0.44
C LEU A 176 -17.74 -18.35 -0.19
N CYS A 177 -18.28 -19.23 0.63
CA CYS A 177 -19.62 -19.13 1.22
C CYS A 177 -19.52 -18.58 2.64
N ARG A 178 -20.54 -17.85 3.07
CA ARG A 178 -20.70 -17.36 4.44
C ARG A 178 -21.93 -17.97 5.08
N GLU A 179 -21.77 -18.55 6.25
CA GLU A 179 -22.84 -18.94 7.16
C GLU A 179 -22.94 -17.87 8.25
N SER A 180 -24.09 -17.21 8.34
CA SER A 180 -24.36 -16.20 9.37
C SER A 180 -25.72 -16.42 10.00
N LYS A 181 -25.81 -16.14 11.31
CA LYS A 181 -27.10 -16.09 12.02
C LYS A 181 -27.80 -14.76 11.67
N GLY A 182 -28.49 -14.71 10.53
CA GLY A 182 -29.56 -13.71 10.32
C GLY A 182 -29.44 -12.70 9.17
N ALA A 183 -28.59 -12.90 8.16
CA ALA A 183 -28.64 -12.06 6.94
C ALA A 183 -28.32 -12.86 5.68
N ALA A 184 -29.15 -12.69 4.65
CA ALA A 184 -28.91 -13.28 3.33
C ALA A 184 -27.73 -12.59 2.63
N THR A 185 -26.82 -13.37 2.04
CA THR A 185 -25.71 -12.92 1.18
C THR A 185 -26.21 -12.34 -0.16
N THR A 186 -27.52 -12.36 -0.39
CA THR A 186 -28.19 -11.96 -1.63
C THR A 186 -28.97 -10.66 -1.43
N GLY A 187 -28.41 -9.55 -1.90
CA GLY A 187 -29.05 -8.22 -1.88
C GLY A 187 -28.13 -7.16 -2.47
N ASP A 188 -28.68 -6.00 -2.80
CA ASP A 188 -27.94 -4.88 -3.43
C ASP A 188 -26.99 -4.16 -2.44
N ARG A 189 -27.03 -4.54 -1.16
CA ARG A 189 -26.22 -3.97 -0.08
C ARG A 189 -25.11 -4.93 0.33
N LEU A 190 -23.93 -4.37 0.56
CA LEU A 190 -22.77 -5.12 1.02
C LEU A 190 -23.04 -5.68 2.43
N PRO A 191 -22.86 -6.98 2.66
CA PRO A 191 -23.20 -7.59 3.93
C PRO A 191 -22.24 -7.14 5.03
N VAL A 192 -22.75 -6.95 6.25
CA VAL A 192 -21.94 -6.61 7.42
C VAL A 192 -21.32 -7.89 7.97
N LEU A 193 -20.00 -7.91 8.16
CA LEU A 193 -19.30 -9.06 8.73
C LEU A 193 -19.22 -8.93 10.26
N HIS A 194 -19.48 -10.03 10.95
CA HIS A 194 -19.44 -10.24 12.39
C HIS A 194 -18.36 -11.28 12.74
N GLU A 195 -17.85 -11.23 13.97
CA GLU A 195 -16.76 -12.11 14.43
C GLU A 195 -17.10 -13.60 14.35
N GLU A 196 -18.37 -13.93 14.58
CA GLU A 196 -18.92 -15.29 14.59
C GLU A 196 -19.31 -15.82 13.20
N ASP A 197 -19.15 -15.00 12.14
CA ASP A 197 -19.45 -15.46 10.80
C ASP A 197 -18.50 -16.57 10.38
N VAL A 198 -19.05 -17.68 9.89
CA VAL A 198 -18.27 -18.83 9.44
C VAL A 198 -18.15 -18.79 7.92
N PHE A 199 -16.94 -19.00 7.42
CA PHE A 199 -16.62 -19.04 6.00
C PHE A 199 -16.22 -20.46 5.59
N ARG A 200 -16.62 -20.87 4.40
CA ARG A 200 -16.28 -22.15 3.75
C ARG A 200 -15.93 -21.93 2.30
N VAL A 201 -15.20 -22.87 1.69
CA VAL A 201 -15.01 -22.89 0.23
C VAL A 201 -16.35 -23.15 -0.45
N ASN A 202 -16.66 -22.39 -1.51
CA ASN A 202 -17.80 -22.65 -2.37
C ASN A 202 -17.44 -23.77 -3.36
N GLU A 203 -17.73 -25.02 -3.01
CA GLU A 203 -17.46 -26.18 -3.89
C GLU A 203 -18.25 -26.15 -5.21
N GLU A 204 -19.35 -25.39 -5.25
CA GLU A 204 -20.14 -25.17 -6.47
C GLU A 204 -19.58 -24.08 -7.38
N PHE A 205 -18.48 -23.43 -6.97
CA PHE A 205 -17.85 -22.38 -7.76
C PHE A 205 -17.52 -22.89 -9.17
N SER A 206 -17.93 -22.11 -10.16
CA SER A 206 -17.66 -22.38 -11.56
C SER A 206 -17.60 -21.09 -12.35
N SER A 207 -16.67 -21.05 -13.29
CA SER A 207 -16.54 -19.95 -14.25
C SER A 207 -16.35 -20.50 -15.64
N ARG A 208 -16.85 -19.77 -16.65
CA ARG A 208 -16.54 -20.07 -18.05
C ARG A 208 -15.07 -19.79 -18.38
N LEU A 209 -14.41 -18.94 -17.59
CA LEU A 209 -13.02 -18.57 -17.78
C LEU A 209 -12.13 -19.49 -16.94
N PHE A 210 -11.09 -20.03 -17.56
CA PHE A 210 -10.06 -20.77 -16.84
C PHE A 210 -9.31 -19.87 -15.84
N ARG A 211 -8.97 -18.65 -16.28
CA ARG A 211 -8.32 -17.63 -15.44
C ARG A 211 -9.37 -16.61 -14.98
N VAL A 212 -9.62 -16.54 -13.68
CA VAL A 212 -10.67 -15.73 -13.06
C VAL A 212 -10.04 -14.64 -12.22
N LYS A 213 -10.30 -13.37 -12.55
CA LYS A 213 -9.84 -12.23 -11.76
C LYS A 213 -10.86 -11.89 -10.67
N ILE A 214 -10.46 -12.04 -9.41
CA ILE A 214 -11.27 -11.64 -8.26
C ILE A 214 -10.90 -10.22 -7.89
N GLN A 215 -11.72 -9.26 -8.34
CA GLN A 215 -11.47 -7.85 -8.03
C GLN A 215 -11.70 -7.59 -6.54
N THR A 216 -10.67 -7.08 -5.87
CA THR A 216 -10.82 -6.53 -4.52
C THR A 216 -11.81 -5.38 -4.58
N LEU A 217 -12.74 -5.34 -3.61
CA LEU A 217 -13.68 -4.23 -3.50
C LEU A 217 -12.89 -2.96 -3.20
N LEU A 218 -12.77 -2.11 -4.22
CA LEU A 218 -12.15 -0.80 -4.08
C LEU A 218 -13.00 0.04 -3.13
N ALA A 219 -12.33 0.78 -2.25
CA ALA A 219 -12.95 1.96 -1.67
C ALA A 219 -13.34 2.86 -2.85
N LYS A 220 -14.60 3.31 -2.93
CA LYS A 220 -14.96 4.40 -3.84
C LYS A 220 -14.18 5.65 -3.37
N GLY A 221 -13.01 5.88 -3.96
CA GLY A 221 -12.07 6.94 -3.58
C GLY A 221 -11.23 6.62 -2.34
N GLU A 222 -10.20 7.45 -2.11
CA GLU A 222 -9.50 7.51 -0.81
C GLU A 222 -10.55 7.58 0.29
N THR A 223 -10.44 6.73 1.32
CA THR A 223 -11.36 6.83 2.44
C THR A 223 -11.25 8.21 3.10
N VAL A 224 -12.33 8.80 3.62
CA VAL A 224 -12.28 10.08 4.36
C VAL A 224 -11.09 10.21 5.32
N PRO A 225 -10.71 9.18 6.12
CA PRO A 225 -9.49 9.22 6.93
C PRO A 225 -8.18 9.30 6.13
N GLU A 226 -8.09 8.59 5.01
CA GLU A 226 -6.93 8.58 4.11
C GLU A 226 -6.77 9.92 3.39
N GLN A 227 -7.87 10.53 2.92
CA GLN A 227 -7.87 11.89 2.37
C GLN A 227 -7.38 12.91 3.41
N ARG A 228 -7.82 12.76 4.66
CA ARG A 228 -7.40 13.64 5.77
C ARG A 228 -5.92 13.46 6.09
N GLU A 229 -5.41 12.23 6.08
CA GLU A 229 -4.00 11.94 6.27
C GLU A 229 -3.15 12.54 5.14
N THR A 230 -3.55 12.35 3.87
CA THR A 230 -2.88 12.91 2.69
C THR A 230 -2.85 14.44 2.76
N ARG A 231 -3.98 15.09 3.07
CA ARG A 231 -4.03 16.55 3.26
C ARG A 231 -3.15 17.01 4.41
N GLY A 232 -3.14 16.29 5.52
CA GLY A 232 -2.26 16.59 6.66
C GLY A 232 -0.78 16.53 6.29
N LYS A 233 -0.35 15.50 5.55
CA LYS A 233 1.04 15.38 5.06
C LYS A 233 1.42 16.54 4.14
N ILE A 234 0.52 16.94 3.23
CA ILE A 234 0.74 18.10 2.35
C ILE A 234 0.89 19.38 3.17
N GLU A 235 0.07 19.57 4.20
CA GLU A 235 0.17 20.74 5.07
C GLU A 235 1.48 20.77 5.87
N GLU A 236 1.96 19.63 6.36
CA GLU A 236 3.28 19.52 7.01
C GLU A 236 4.43 19.79 6.03
N GLU A 237 4.43 19.21 4.82
CA GLU A 237 5.44 19.50 3.79
C GLU A 237 5.47 21.01 3.48
N ARG A 238 4.30 21.66 3.34
CA ARG A 238 4.24 23.12 3.12
C ARG A 238 4.84 23.91 4.27
N LYS A 239 4.66 23.49 5.53
CA LYS A 239 5.29 24.14 6.70
C LYS A 239 6.81 24.10 6.60
N LEU A 240 7.36 22.93 6.26
CA LEU A 240 8.80 22.75 6.07
C LEU A 240 9.33 23.57 4.90
N GLU A 241 8.59 23.66 3.78
CA GLU A 241 8.98 24.50 2.64
C GLU A 241 9.01 25.99 2.99
N VAL A 242 8.04 26.47 3.78
CA VAL A 242 8.04 27.86 4.28
C VAL A 242 9.23 28.12 5.20
N GLU A 243 9.52 27.23 6.15
CA GLU A 243 10.69 27.38 7.03
C GLU A 243 12.01 27.42 6.23
N ALA A 244 12.18 26.49 5.27
CA ALA A 244 13.35 26.46 4.42
C ALA A 244 13.49 27.74 3.57
N ALA A 245 12.38 28.30 3.07
CA ALA A 245 12.37 29.58 2.36
C ALA A 245 12.81 30.74 3.27
N ILE A 246 12.24 30.83 4.49
CA ILE A 246 12.61 31.86 5.48
C ILE A 246 14.11 31.80 5.78
N VAL A 247 14.64 30.62 6.11
CA VAL A 247 16.06 30.44 6.44
C VAL A 247 16.95 30.80 5.27
N ARG A 248 16.62 30.39 4.03
CA ARG A 248 17.42 30.76 2.83
C ARG A 248 17.45 32.28 2.60
N ILE A 249 16.31 32.95 2.73
CA ILE A 249 16.21 34.41 2.55
C ILE A 249 17.00 35.12 3.65
N MET A 250 16.73 34.80 4.91
CA MET A 250 17.35 35.46 6.06
C MET A 250 18.86 35.21 6.14
N LYS A 251 19.34 34.01 5.79
CA LYS A 251 20.77 33.71 5.69
C LYS A 251 21.48 34.54 4.62
N SER A 252 20.79 34.89 3.53
CA SER A 252 21.35 35.73 2.46
C SER A 252 21.30 37.23 2.83
N ARG A 253 20.17 37.70 3.36
CA ARG A 253 19.94 39.12 3.65
C ARG A 253 20.50 39.58 4.99
N GLN A 254 20.74 38.65 5.93
CA GLN A 254 21.18 38.85 7.32
C GLN A 254 20.21 39.66 8.20
N ARG A 255 19.65 40.75 7.69
CA ARG A 255 18.66 41.60 8.35
C ARG A 255 17.56 42.01 7.37
N LEU A 256 16.29 41.81 7.72
CA LEU A 256 15.17 42.08 6.81
C LEU A 256 13.89 42.48 7.55
N GLY A 257 13.19 43.47 7.01
CA GLY A 257 11.90 43.92 7.54
C GLY A 257 10.77 42.95 7.24
N HIS A 258 9.78 42.87 8.13
CA HIS A 258 8.68 41.90 8.08
C HIS A 258 7.94 41.89 6.74
N THR A 259 7.51 43.05 6.25
CA THR A 259 6.77 43.16 4.98
C THR A 259 7.59 42.71 3.78
N VAL A 260 8.89 43.04 3.77
CA VAL A 260 9.80 42.65 2.69
C VAL A 260 10.03 41.13 2.73
N LEU A 261 10.24 40.57 3.91
CA LEU A 261 10.38 39.13 4.13
C LEU A 261 9.14 38.37 3.65
N LEU A 262 7.94 38.82 4.01
CA LEU A 262 6.68 38.21 3.55
C LEU A 262 6.61 38.18 2.02
N ASN A 263 6.91 39.29 1.36
CA ASN A 263 6.86 39.41 -0.09
C ASN A 263 7.90 38.52 -0.79
N GLU A 264 9.12 38.43 -0.25
CA GLU A 264 10.15 37.52 -0.80
C GLU A 264 9.73 36.05 -0.65
N ILE A 265 9.16 35.65 0.50
CA ILE A 265 8.67 34.29 0.73
C ILE A 265 7.54 33.93 -0.25
N VAL A 266 6.54 34.80 -0.39
CA VAL A 266 5.41 34.59 -1.33
C VAL A 266 5.93 34.50 -2.76
N ASN A 267 6.85 35.37 -3.16
CA ASN A 267 7.42 35.34 -4.51
C ASN A 267 8.24 34.08 -4.78
N GLN A 268 8.93 33.53 -3.77
CA GLN A 268 9.68 32.29 -3.92
C GLN A 268 8.76 31.07 -4.03
N LEU A 269 7.64 31.05 -3.28
CA LEU A 269 6.77 29.88 -3.17
C LEU A 269 5.55 29.88 -4.10
N LYS A 270 5.16 31.03 -4.68
CA LYS A 270 3.94 31.19 -5.49
C LYS A 270 3.73 30.18 -6.61
N HIS A 271 4.82 29.67 -7.19
CA HIS A 271 4.75 28.68 -8.27
C HIS A 271 4.42 27.27 -7.77
N ARG A 272 4.56 27.02 -6.46
CA ARG A 272 4.22 25.75 -5.79
C ARG A 272 2.91 25.85 -5.03
N PHE A 273 2.75 26.88 -4.21
CA PHE A 273 1.53 27.19 -3.47
C PHE A 273 1.54 28.63 -2.96
N MET A 274 0.38 29.14 -2.55
CA MET A 274 0.28 30.44 -1.89
C MET A 274 0.28 30.28 -0.37
N PRO A 275 1.40 30.56 0.34
CA PRO A 275 1.43 30.51 1.79
C PRO A 275 0.56 31.64 2.39
N SER A 276 -0.24 31.32 3.41
CA SER A 276 -1.03 32.35 4.10
C SER A 276 -0.13 33.19 5.03
N PRO A 277 -0.43 34.49 5.24
CA PRO A 277 0.34 35.32 6.17
C PRO A 277 0.42 34.75 7.60
N ILE A 278 -0.67 34.13 8.06
CA ILE A 278 -0.77 33.47 9.37
C ILE A 278 0.23 32.31 9.46
N MET A 279 0.32 31.49 8.41
CA MET A 279 1.26 30.37 8.35
C MET A 279 2.70 30.86 8.41
N ILE A 280 3.04 31.89 7.62
CA ILE A 280 4.40 32.45 7.60
C ILE A 280 4.77 33.00 8.98
N LYS A 281 3.88 33.78 9.61
CA LYS A 281 4.10 34.34 10.95
C LYS A 281 4.39 33.25 11.99
N LYS A 282 3.57 32.19 12.00
CA LYS A 282 3.75 31.05 12.92
C LYS A 282 5.08 30.31 12.69
N ARG A 283 5.60 30.31 11.46
CA ARG A 283 6.91 29.71 11.14
C ARG A 283 8.08 30.61 11.54
N ILE A 284 7.95 31.93 11.38
CA ILE A 284 8.93 32.90 11.90
C ILE A 284 9.03 32.79 13.42
N GLU A 285 7.91 32.73 14.13
CA GLU A 285 7.90 32.57 15.60
C GLU A 285 8.62 31.29 16.03
N GLY A 286 8.33 30.14 15.41
CA GLY A 286 9.02 28.89 15.71
C GLY A 286 10.51 28.86 15.28
N LEU A 287 10.95 29.76 14.40
CA LEU A 287 12.38 29.93 14.07
C LEU A 287 13.08 30.87 15.07
N ILE A 288 12.35 31.81 15.68
CA ILE A 288 12.87 32.63 16.78
C ILE A 288 13.04 31.78 18.04
N GLU A 289 12.05 30.94 18.38
CA GLU A 289 12.13 30.01 19.52
C GLU A 289 13.29 29.00 19.42
N ARG A 290 13.77 28.73 18.20
CA ARG A 290 14.89 27.82 17.92
C ARG A 290 16.21 28.57 17.65
N ASP A 291 16.27 29.85 17.96
CA ASP A 291 17.46 30.70 17.78
C ASP A 291 18.03 30.69 16.35
N TYR A 292 17.17 30.56 15.32
CA TYR A 292 17.56 30.80 13.92
C TYR A 292 17.39 32.26 13.53
N LEU A 293 16.43 32.95 14.16
CA LEU A 293 16.12 34.36 13.93
C LEU A 293 15.99 35.08 15.28
N SER A 294 16.28 36.38 15.30
CA SER A 294 15.96 37.25 16.42
C SER A 294 15.20 38.49 15.94
N ARG A 295 14.40 39.09 16.82
CA ARG A 295 13.82 40.42 16.56
C ARG A 295 14.82 41.49 16.97
N ASP A 296 14.89 42.55 16.20
CA ASP A 296 15.71 43.70 16.56
C ASP A 296 15.18 44.34 17.85
N PRO A 297 16.05 44.66 18.84
CA PRO A 297 15.62 45.29 20.09
C PRO A 297 15.00 46.69 19.90
N SER A 298 15.36 47.38 18.82
CA SER A 298 14.91 48.75 18.54
C SER A 298 13.71 48.80 17.60
N ASP A 299 13.54 47.78 16.73
CA ASP A 299 12.43 47.69 15.79
C ASP A 299 11.87 46.25 15.70
N TYR A 300 10.72 46.02 16.33
CA TYR A 300 10.05 44.71 16.32
C TYR A 300 9.58 44.25 14.94
N ASN A 301 9.55 45.13 13.92
CA ASN A 301 9.26 44.77 12.54
C ASN A 301 10.51 44.33 11.76
N MET A 302 11.68 44.28 12.40
CA MET A 302 12.94 43.87 11.81
C MET A 302 13.40 42.53 12.39
N TYR A 303 13.83 41.62 11.50
CA TYR A 303 14.40 40.34 11.87
C TYR A 303 15.88 40.29 11.52
N THR A 304 16.65 39.56 12.34
CA THR A 304 18.08 39.29 12.13
C THR A 304 18.32 37.78 12.15
N TYR A 305 19.17 37.28 11.24
CA TYR A 305 19.61 35.89 11.23
C TYR A 305 20.72 35.68 12.26
N VAL A 306 20.64 34.62 13.07
CA VAL A 306 21.52 34.43 14.25
C VAL A 306 22.19 33.06 14.33
N ALA A 307 21.99 32.20 13.33
CA ALA A 307 22.55 30.84 13.25
C ALA A 307 23.68 30.66 12.23
#